data_AF-A0A8B6DC95-F1
#
_entry.id   AF-A0A8B6DC95-F1
#
_cell.length_a   1.000
_cell.length_b   1.000
_cell.length_c   1.000
_cell.angle_alpha   90.00
_cell.angle_beta   90.00
_cell.angle_gamma   90.00
#
_symmetry.space_group_name_H-M   'P 1'
#
loop_
_entity.id
_entity.type
_entity.pdbx_description
1 polymer ?
#
loop_
_entity_poly.entity_id
_entity_poly.type
_entity_poly.pdbx_seq_one_letter_code
_entity_poly.pdbx_strand_id
1 'polypeptide(L)'
;MPKKKGGKKSGGKLSKMTEEERLAYEEQKRLGEEEMKKKKEDMLTQFLKDKLSKEERATKYNLNKLNHQWRNIMREAKSKELRKEIEILSQTFERIVDRKDATIKSLAKDLQEAEEQYAMALRSHLQAVDSLFDIQEERLNKLQIYYEDELALIQEEFDTERALMIEQHGIEMNDIADILFAMDQNFQDRENEARAEFESFCDEIKNKDTEEKHGLKVLLFEKQKELMRQFEQALDAYLNSTKSRKNEFEEYKRKDDHAAQEIDSQMRRINKLSDNISQLKKKMMANAKECEERNKQLKEEREKMLAHFQDLKAQMNKLRERERDKLTKMTLESNSAMKELKRQNEKVTVILKLAEMCRKLETEEEKVLPFYASSLTQEEQDDVQTAMLEKGYEPLAQIMHEYSSMENFWKRFNKVFLDKLALDKEKMGLVQENQQLRTLLKQYLDGISVNDEIISQVNPLFIVNNKTNVKLNVPVTDPRVQRPVAQTVVEAAHVANES
;
A
#
# COMPACT_ATOMS: atom_id res chain seq x y z
N MET A 1 117.56 -50.00 38.01
CA MET A 1 118.44 -51.17 38.34
C MET A 1 117.88 -52.41 37.64
N PRO A 2 118.63 -53.50 37.34
CA PRO A 2 120.00 -53.84 37.75
C PRO A 2 121.19 -53.30 36.91
N LYS A 3 121.69 -54.03 35.89
CA LYS A 3 123.13 -54.17 35.53
C LYS A 3 123.38 -54.00 34.02
N LYS A 4 124.50 -53.49 33.44
CA LYS A 4 125.93 -53.25 33.80
C LYS A 4 126.94 -54.27 33.22
N LYS A 5 127.78 -53.81 32.27
CA LYS A 5 129.18 -54.19 31.87
C LYS A 5 129.41 -53.61 30.43
N GLY A 6 130.47 -52.90 30.03
CA GLY A 6 131.89 -52.89 30.43
C GLY A 6 132.64 -54.02 29.69
N GLY A 7 133.61 -53.84 28.79
CA GLY A 7 134.31 -52.65 28.26
C GLY A 7 135.83 -52.79 28.40
N LYS A 8 136.60 -52.91 27.29
CA LYS A 8 138.05 -52.58 27.24
C LYS A 8 138.71 -52.64 25.85
N LYS A 9 139.75 -51.80 25.74
CA LYS A 9 140.77 -51.55 24.69
C LYS A 9 141.44 -52.78 24.05
N SER A 10 141.74 -52.71 22.74
CA SER A 10 143.10 -52.48 22.16
C SER A 10 143.00 -52.44 20.62
N GLY A 11 143.88 -51.79 19.85
CA GLY A 11 145.07 -51.02 20.23
C GLY A 11 146.39 -51.68 19.80
N GLY A 12 146.65 -51.76 18.48
CA GLY A 12 148.01 -51.94 17.94
C GLY A 12 148.30 -53.28 17.25
N LYS A 13 148.16 -53.31 15.91
CA LYS A 13 149.00 -54.13 15.02
C LYS A 13 149.02 -53.61 13.57
N LEU A 14 149.32 -52.32 13.42
CA LEU A 14 149.69 -51.68 12.16
C LEU A 14 151.21 -51.41 12.21
N SER A 15 151.99 -52.36 11.71
CA SER A 15 153.44 -52.26 11.53
C SER A 15 153.85 -53.31 10.49
N LYS A 16 154.23 -52.83 9.29
CA LYS A 16 154.34 -53.51 7.98
C LYS A 16 153.08 -53.44 7.10
N MET A 17 152.99 -52.38 6.29
CA MET A 17 152.37 -52.30 4.95
C MET A 17 152.60 -50.89 4.38
N THR A 18 152.35 -50.69 3.08
CA THR A 18 152.97 -49.66 2.25
C THR A 18 152.11 -48.39 2.13
N GLU A 19 152.70 -47.27 1.67
CA GLU A 19 152.08 -45.94 1.74
C GLU A 19 150.78 -45.80 0.92
N GLU A 20 150.64 -46.52 -0.20
CA GLU A 20 149.40 -46.59 -0.99
C GLU A 20 148.25 -47.31 -0.25
N GLU A 21 148.54 -48.33 0.53
CA GLU A 21 147.52 -49.16 1.21
C GLU A 21 146.85 -48.39 2.37
N ARG A 22 147.52 -47.36 2.88
CA ARG A 22 147.01 -46.48 3.92
C ARG A 22 145.99 -45.46 3.38
N LEU A 23 146.24 -44.91 2.19
CA LEU A 23 145.31 -44.01 1.50
C LEU A 23 144.02 -44.73 1.08
N ALA A 24 144.14 -45.94 0.51
CA ALA A 24 142.99 -46.77 0.17
C ALA A 24 142.13 -47.13 1.40
N TYR A 25 142.76 -47.41 2.55
CA TYR A 25 142.04 -47.70 3.79
C TYR A 25 141.33 -46.46 4.37
N GLU A 26 141.96 -45.28 4.34
CA GLU A 26 141.32 -44.04 4.80
C GLU A 26 140.19 -43.58 3.85
N GLU A 27 140.32 -43.79 2.54
CA GLU A 27 139.25 -43.53 1.57
C GLU A 27 138.08 -44.53 1.70
N GLN A 28 138.36 -45.83 1.84
CA GLN A 28 137.33 -46.84 2.10
C GLN A 28 136.62 -46.59 3.44
N LYS A 29 137.34 -46.10 4.45
CA LYS A 29 136.76 -45.67 5.72
C LYS A 29 135.90 -44.42 5.58
N ARG A 30 136.34 -43.41 4.81
CA ARG A 30 135.55 -42.19 4.52
C ARG A 30 134.26 -42.53 3.78
N LEU A 31 134.35 -43.36 2.73
CA LEU A 31 133.20 -43.86 1.98
C LEU A 31 132.27 -44.71 2.86
N GLY A 32 132.81 -45.54 3.75
CA GLY A 32 132.02 -46.30 4.72
C GLY A 32 131.33 -45.42 5.76
N GLU A 33 131.98 -44.34 6.22
CA GLU A 33 131.39 -43.35 7.13
C GLU A 33 130.33 -42.50 6.44
N GLU A 34 130.54 -42.11 5.16
CA GLU A 34 129.55 -41.44 4.32
C GLU A 34 128.37 -42.34 3.97
N GLU A 35 128.59 -43.61 3.64
CA GLU A 35 127.51 -44.59 3.47
C GLU A 35 126.73 -44.79 4.77
N MET A 36 127.40 -44.88 5.93
CA MET A 36 126.74 -45.02 7.22
C MET A 36 126.02 -43.75 7.65
N LYS A 37 126.49 -42.57 7.22
CA LYS A 37 125.80 -41.29 7.39
C LYS A 37 124.57 -41.22 6.48
N LYS A 38 124.71 -41.57 5.20
CA LYS A 38 123.62 -41.66 4.23
C LYS A 38 122.56 -42.67 4.66
N LYS A 39 122.94 -43.86 5.12
CA LYS A 39 122.03 -44.87 5.72
C LYS A 39 121.30 -44.32 6.95
N LYS A 40 121.93 -43.47 7.77
CA LYS A 40 121.26 -42.77 8.90
C LYS A 40 120.32 -41.66 8.42
N GLU A 41 120.68 -40.90 7.39
CA GLU A 41 119.85 -39.86 6.77
C GLU A 41 118.64 -40.47 6.04
N ASP A 42 118.82 -41.60 5.34
CA ASP A 42 117.77 -42.41 4.72
C ASP A 42 116.84 -43.02 5.79
N MET A 43 117.39 -43.58 6.88
CA MET A 43 116.58 -44.04 8.02
C MET A 43 115.80 -42.89 8.69
N LEU A 44 116.41 -41.71 8.84
CA LEU A 44 115.76 -40.55 9.43
C LEU A 44 114.67 -39.97 8.52
N THR A 45 114.92 -39.86 7.22
CA THR A 45 113.92 -39.40 6.25
C THR A 45 112.79 -40.41 6.06
N GLN A 46 113.07 -41.72 6.10
CA GLN A 46 112.01 -42.74 6.13
C GLN A 46 111.19 -42.66 7.42
N PHE A 47 111.84 -42.49 8.59
CA PHE A 47 111.13 -42.28 9.86
C PHE A 47 110.25 -41.02 9.84
N LEU A 48 110.73 -39.92 9.23
CA LEU A 48 109.96 -38.69 9.07
C LEU A 48 108.79 -38.87 8.08
N LYS A 49 108.98 -39.58 6.97
CA LYS A 49 107.89 -39.96 6.03
C LYS A 49 106.84 -40.84 6.70
N ASP A 50 107.26 -41.84 7.47
CA ASP A 50 106.35 -42.72 8.22
C ASP A 50 105.60 -41.94 9.31
N LYS A 51 106.26 -40.99 9.98
CA LYS A 51 105.63 -40.11 10.97
C LYS A 51 104.61 -39.18 10.30
N LEU A 52 104.97 -38.54 9.18
CA LEU A 52 104.07 -37.71 8.40
C LEU A 52 102.87 -38.51 7.88
N SER A 53 103.08 -39.72 7.32
CA SER A 53 101.96 -40.57 6.87
C SER A 53 101.05 -41.02 8.02
N LYS A 54 101.60 -41.26 9.22
CA LYS A 54 100.80 -41.52 10.43
C LYS A 54 99.99 -40.30 10.85
N GLU A 55 100.57 -39.11 10.76
CA GLU A 55 99.93 -37.83 11.08
C GLU A 55 98.86 -37.45 10.05
N GLU A 56 99.09 -37.67 8.76
CA GLU A 56 98.09 -37.54 7.69
C GLU A 56 96.92 -38.52 7.86
N ARG A 57 97.18 -39.77 8.27
CA ARG A 57 96.13 -40.75 8.56
C ARG A 57 95.35 -40.35 9.81
N ALA A 58 96.03 -39.88 10.85
CA ALA A 58 95.40 -39.41 12.08
C ALA A 58 94.55 -38.15 11.85
N THR A 59 95.03 -37.18 11.06
CA THR A 59 94.28 -35.97 10.70
C THR A 59 93.08 -36.30 9.81
N LYS A 60 93.21 -37.16 8.79
CA LYS A 60 92.06 -37.66 7.99
C LYS A 60 91.02 -38.39 8.86
N TYR A 61 91.46 -39.24 9.79
CA TYR A 61 90.58 -39.93 10.73
C TYR A 61 89.87 -38.94 11.67
N ASN A 62 90.60 -37.99 12.26
CA ASN A 62 90.05 -36.96 13.15
C ASN A 62 89.10 -36.02 12.41
N LEU A 63 89.39 -35.64 11.17
CA LEU A 63 88.50 -34.85 10.31
C LEU A 63 87.21 -35.61 10.00
N ASN A 64 87.28 -36.90 9.68
CA ASN A 64 86.10 -37.73 9.46
C ASN A 64 85.27 -37.91 10.74
N LYS A 65 85.92 -38.08 11.89
CA LYS A 65 85.28 -38.14 13.22
C LYS A 65 84.57 -36.82 13.56
N LEU A 66 85.24 -35.69 13.35
CA LEU A 66 84.71 -34.34 13.55
C LEU A 66 83.53 -34.06 12.60
N ASN A 67 83.66 -34.40 11.32
CA ASN A 67 82.57 -34.30 10.34
C ASN A 67 81.37 -35.18 10.70
N HIS A 68 81.59 -36.39 11.23
CA HIS A 68 80.51 -37.24 11.72
C HIS A 68 79.81 -36.61 12.93
N GLN A 69 80.56 -36.07 13.88
CA GLN A 69 80.01 -35.34 15.03
C GLN A 69 79.21 -34.11 14.60
N TRP A 70 79.74 -33.26 13.71
CA TRP A 70 79.00 -32.13 13.14
C TRP A 70 77.75 -32.55 12.37
N ARG A 71 77.80 -33.62 11.56
CA ARG A 71 76.62 -34.16 10.87
C ARG A 71 75.56 -34.69 11.84
N ASN A 72 75.95 -35.17 13.02
CA ASN A 72 74.99 -35.58 14.04
C ASN A 72 74.36 -34.36 14.71
N ILE A 73 75.17 -33.39 15.16
CA ILE A 73 74.72 -32.14 15.77
C ILE A 73 73.79 -31.36 14.82
N MET A 74 74.18 -31.18 13.55
CA MET A 74 73.38 -30.46 12.55
C MET A 74 72.08 -31.19 12.19
N ARG A 75 72.10 -32.54 12.10
CA ARG A 75 70.87 -33.31 11.89
C ARG A 75 69.94 -33.24 13.09
N GLU A 76 70.47 -33.28 14.32
CA GLU A 76 69.67 -33.12 15.53
C GLU A 76 69.07 -31.72 15.62
N ALA A 77 69.85 -30.68 15.34
CA ALA A 77 69.38 -29.29 15.28
C ALA A 77 68.26 -29.11 14.25
N LYS A 78 68.48 -29.51 12.99
CA LYS A 78 67.45 -29.39 11.94
C LYS A 78 66.23 -30.30 12.21
N SER A 79 66.41 -31.45 12.88
CA SER A 79 65.29 -32.28 13.31
C SER A 79 64.45 -31.61 14.41
N LYS A 80 65.06 -30.86 15.33
CA LYS A 80 64.34 -30.07 16.34
C LYS A 80 63.63 -28.87 15.73
N GLU A 81 64.27 -28.20 14.76
CA GLU A 81 63.70 -27.10 13.97
C GLU A 81 62.46 -27.57 13.16
N LEU A 82 62.60 -28.61 12.34
CA LEU A 82 61.49 -29.18 11.55
C LEU A 82 60.31 -29.64 12.42
N ARG A 83 60.57 -30.20 13.62
CA ARG A 83 59.50 -30.58 14.55
C ARG A 83 58.73 -29.36 15.05
N LYS A 84 59.41 -28.25 15.37
CA LYS A 84 58.76 -26.99 15.74
C LYS A 84 57.97 -26.39 14.58
N GLU A 85 58.51 -26.43 13.36
CA GLU A 85 57.81 -25.96 12.15
C GLU A 85 56.52 -26.77 11.91
N ILE A 86 56.58 -28.10 12.04
CA ILE A 86 55.40 -28.98 11.94
C ILE A 86 54.38 -28.68 13.05
N GLU A 87 54.83 -28.45 14.28
CA GLU A 87 53.95 -28.12 15.42
C GLU A 87 53.23 -26.77 15.21
N ILE A 88 53.97 -25.73 14.81
CA ILE A 88 53.41 -24.40 14.47
C ILE A 88 52.41 -24.52 13.31
N LEU A 89 52.75 -25.30 12.28
CA LEU A 89 51.88 -25.53 11.13
C LEU A 89 50.61 -26.29 11.53
N SER A 90 50.71 -27.30 12.40
CA SER A 90 49.57 -28.04 12.95
C SER A 90 48.64 -27.12 13.74
N GLN A 91 49.17 -26.30 14.65
CA GLN A 91 48.39 -25.31 15.41
C GLN A 91 47.73 -24.28 14.48
N THR A 92 48.40 -23.89 13.40
CA THR A 92 47.86 -22.98 12.39
C THR A 92 46.71 -23.63 11.62
N PHE A 93 46.83 -24.91 11.25
CA PHE A 93 45.75 -25.65 10.59
C PHE A 93 44.55 -25.86 11.50
N GLU A 94 44.73 -26.28 12.75
CA GLU A 94 43.63 -26.41 13.74
C GLU A 94 42.86 -25.09 13.87
N ARG A 95 43.56 -23.96 14.05
CA ARG A 95 42.92 -22.63 14.11
C ARG A 95 42.18 -22.25 12.83
N ILE A 96 42.60 -22.75 11.66
CA ILE A 96 41.89 -22.54 10.39
C ILE A 96 40.65 -23.45 10.30
N VAL A 97 40.73 -24.69 10.79
CA VAL A 97 39.60 -25.62 10.89
C VAL A 97 38.55 -25.06 11.85
N ASP A 98 38.91 -24.71 13.09
CA ASP A 98 38.02 -24.07 14.08
C ASP A 98 37.26 -22.87 13.50
N ARG A 99 37.96 -22.00 12.77
CA ARG A 99 37.36 -20.84 12.11
C ARG A 99 36.39 -21.24 11.02
N LYS A 100 36.73 -22.20 10.17
CA LYS A 100 35.84 -22.70 9.11
C LYS A 100 34.61 -23.38 9.69
N ASP A 101 34.79 -24.20 10.73
CA ASP A 101 33.68 -24.88 11.41
C ASP A 101 32.76 -23.88 12.12
N ALA A 102 33.30 -22.81 12.71
CA ALA A 102 32.50 -21.70 13.24
C ALA A 102 31.71 -20.99 12.13
N THR A 103 32.32 -20.71 10.98
CA THR A 103 31.61 -20.15 9.81
C THR A 103 30.53 -21.10 9.28
N ILE A 104 30.80 -22.39 9.17
CA ILE A 104 29.83 -23.41 8.72
C ILE A 104 28.65 -23.49 9.70
N LYS A 105 28.90 -23.47 11.01
CA LYS A 105 27.86 -23.45 12.05
C LYS A 105 27.00 -22.18 12.00
N SER A 106 27.61 -21.01 11.76
CA SER A 106 26.86 -19.77 11.54
C SER A 106 25.97 -19.88 10.31
N LEU A 107 26.53 -20.22 9.15
CA LEU A 107 25.78 -20.32 7.89
C LEU A 107 24.66 -21.37 7.96
N ALA A 108 24.84 -22.47 8.69
CA ALA A 108 23.78 -23.46 8.92
C ALA A 108 22.63 -22.89 9.78
N LYS A 109 22.95 -22.09 10.80
CA LYS A 109 21.95 -21.38 11.63
C LYS A 109 21.23 -20.29 10.83
N ASP A 110 21.97 -19.50 10.06
CA ASP A 110 21.42 -18.44 9.19
C ASP A 110 20.47 -19.04 8.12
N LEU A 111 20.81 -20.21 7.58
CA LEU A 111 19.97 -20.94 6.62
C LEU A 111 18.69 -21.50 7.29
N GLN A 112 18.80 -22.04 8.51
CA GLN A 112 17.63 -22.51 9.27
C GLN A 112 16.69 -21.34 9.63
N GLU A 113 17.23 -20.20 10.04
CA GLU A 113 16.44 -19.00 10.33
C GLU A 113 15.75 -18.44 9.07
N ALA A 114 16.43 -18.45 7.92
CA ALA A 114 15.84 -18.07 6.64
C ALA A 114 14.72 -19.02 6.20
N GLU A 115 14.87 -20.33 6.42
CA GLU A 115 13.84 -21.34 6.13
C GLU A 115 12.61 -21.18 7.04
N GLU A 116 12.82 -20.90 8.34
CA GLU A 116 11.72 -20.63 9.28
C GLU A 116 10.98 -19.33 8.95
N GLN A 117 11.71 -18.25 8.63
CA GLN A 117 11.12 -17.00 8.15
C GLN A 117 10.31 -17.19 6.86
N TYR A 118 10.84 -17.97 5.90
CA TYR A 118 10.11 -18.31 4.68
C TYR A 118 8.84 -19.11 4.97
N ALA A 119 8.91 -20.12 5.86
CA ALA A 119 7.75 -20.93 6.25
C ALA A 119 6.69 -20.11 6.99
N MET A 120 7.08 -19.14 7.83
CA MET A 120 6.16 -18.19 8.47
C MET A 120 5.51 -17.26 7.45
N ALA A 121 6.29 -16.67 6.54
CA ALA A 121 5.78 -15.80 5.48
C ALA A 121 4.81 -16.54 4.54
N LEU A 122 5.13 -17.79 4.18
CA LEU A 122 4.25 -18.64 3.37
C LEU A 122 2.94 -18.97 4.09
N ARG A 123 2.97 -19.32 5.38
CA ARG A 123 1.74 -19.53 6.18
C ARG A 123 0.88 -18.27 6.25
N SER A 124 1.49 -17.12 6.51
CA SER A 124 0.78 -15.83 6.56
C SER A 124 0.17 -15.46 5.20
N HIS A 125 0.90 -15.70 4.10
CA HIS A 125 0.38 -15.50 2.74
C HIS A 125 -0.79 -16.44 2.43
N LEU A 126 -0.69 -17.73 2.78
CA LEU A 126 -1.79 -18.69 2.58
C LEU A 126 -3.04 -18.26 3.37
N GLN A 127 -2.90 -17.90 4.65
CA GLN A 127 -4.01 -17.37 5.46
C GLN A 127 -4.65 -16.11 4.85
N ALA A 128 -3.86 -15.22 4.25
CA ALA A 128 -4.37 -14.04 3.56
C ALA A 128 -5.09 -14.39 2.24
N VAL A 129 -4.64 -15.43 1.52
CA VAL A 129 -5.33 -15.96 0.33
C VAL A 129 -6.63 -16.66 0.71
N ASP A 130 -6.64 -17.46 1.78
CA ASP A 130 -7.86 -18.11 2.29
C ASP A 130 -8.89 -17.04 2.73
N SER A 131 -8.45 -16.01 3.48
CA SER A 131 -9.30 -14.88 3.86
C SER A 131 -9.84 -14.11 2.64
N LEU A 132 -9.07 -14.00 1.56
CA LEU A 132 -9.52 -13.40 0.31
C LEU A 132 -10.54 -14.29 -0.42
N PHE A 133 -10.36 -15.61 -0.36
CA PHE A 133 -11.27 -16.59 -0.92
C PHE A 133 -12.64 -16.51 -0.22
N ASP A 134 -12.66 -16.52 1.13
CA ASP A 134 -13.88 -16.37 1.94
C ASP A 134 -14.66 -15.09 1.54
N ILE A 135 -13.96 -13.96 1.37
CA ILE A 135 -14.56 -12.69 0.95
C ILE A 135 -15.13 -12.76 -0.49
N GLN A 136 -14.46 -13.45 -1.41
CA GLN A 136 -15.00 -13.62 -2.77
C GLN A 136 -16.18 -14.60 -2.79
N GLU A 137 -16.16 -15.65 -1.97
CA GLU A 137 -17.29 -16.59 -1.84
C GLU A 137 -18.51 -15.89 -1.24
N GLU A 138 -18.35 -15.13 -0.16
CA GLU A 138 -19.45 -14.32 0.42
C GLU A 138 -20.02 -13.33 -0.61
N ARG A 139 -19.15 -12.69 -1.41
CA ARG A 139 -19.56 -11.77 -2.48
C ARG A 139 -20.29 -12.49 -3.62
N LEU A 140 -19.83 -13.68 -4.02
CA LEU A 140 -20.46 -14.49 -5.06
C LEU A 140 -21.85 -14.95 -4.60
N ASN A 141 -21.96 -15.49 -3.38
CA ASN A 141 -23.22 -15.94 -2.80
C ASN A 141 -24.23 -14.79 -2.67
N LYS A 142 -23.79 -13.60 -2.22
CA LYS A 142 -24.64 -12.39 -2.22
C LYS A 142 -25.12 -12.01 -3.61
N LEU A 143 -24.23 -12.03 -4.61
CA LEU A 143 -24.60 -11.70 -6.00
C LEU A 143 -25.57 -12.73 -6.59
N GLN A 144 -25.41 -14.01 -6.27
CA GLN A 144 -26.34 -15.06 -6.68
C GLN A 144 -27.72 -14.85 -6.04
N ILE A 145 -27.79 -14.60 -4.72
CA ILE A 145 -29.06 -14.34 -4.02
C ILE A 145 -29.77 -13.13 -4.64
N TYR A 146 -29.07 -12.00 -4.85
CA TYR A 146 -29.68 -10.82 -5.47
C TYR A 146 -30.18 -11.09 -6.89
N TYR A 147 -29.46 -11.91 -7.67
CA TYR A 147 -29.89 -12.29 -9.02
C TYR A 147 -31.12 -13.21 -9.01
N GLU A 148 -31.17 -14.17 -8.07
CA GLU A 148 -32.32 -15.07 -7.88
C GLU A 148 -33.56 -14.30 -7.39
N ASP A 149 -33.39 -13.36 -6.45
CA ASP A 149 -34.45 -12.47 -5.96
C ASP A 149 -34.98 -11.53 -7.08
N GLU A 150 -34.09 -10.90 -7.84
CA GLU A 150 -34.47 -10.01 -8.97
C GLU A 150 -35.17 -10.80 -10.09
N LEU A 151 -34.70 -12.01 -10.40
CA LEU A 151 -35.34 -12.90 -11.37
C LEU A 151 -36.74 -13.33 -10.89
N ALA A 152 -36.89 -13.71 -9.63
CA ALA A 152 -38.17 -14.10 -9.05
C ALA A 152 -39.18 -12.94 -9.06
N LEU A 153 -38.75 -11.74 -8.70
CA LEU A 153 -39.57 -10.53 -8.73
C LEU A 153 -40.05 -10.20 -10.14
N ILE A 154 -39.14 -10.23 -11.14
CA ILE A 154 -39.50 -9.99 -12.55
C ILE A 154 -40.46 -11.07 -13.08
N GLN A 155 -40.30 -12.33 -12.65
CA GLN A 155 -41.22 -13.41 -13.00
C GLN A 155 -42.62 -13.18 -12.40
N GLU A 156 -42.72 -12.78 -11.13
CA GLU A 156 -43.99 -12.47 -10.47
C GLU A 156 -44.69 -11.25 -11.11
N GLU A 157 -43.95 -10.17 -11.40
CA GLU A 157 -44.47 -9.00 -12.12
C GLU A 157 -44.99 -9.38 -13.53
N PHE A 158 -44.24 -10.20 -14.28
CA PHE A 158 -44.67 -10.66 -15.60
C PHE A 158 -45.91 -11.57 -15.54
N ASP A 159 -45.96 -12.54 -14.61
CA ASP A 159 -47.09 -13.46 -14.50
C ASP A 159 -48.35 -12.76 -13.98
N THR A 160 -48.22 -11.75 -13.11
CA THR A 160 -49.35 -10.92 -12.66
C THR A 160 -49.86 -9.98 -13.75
N GLU A 161 -48.99 -9.30 -14.50
CA GLU A 161 -49.39 -8.49 -15.67
C GLU A 161 -50.07 -9.36 -16.74
N ARG A 162 -49.50 -10.54 -17.01
CA ARG A 162 -50.07 -11.52 -17.94
C ARG A 162 -51.45 -12.02 -17.48
N ALA A 163 -51.65 -12.28 -16.19
CA ALA A 163 -52.94 -12.69 -15.65
C ALA A 163 -53.99 -11.57 -15.82
N LEU A 164 -53.63 -10.33 -15.48
CA LEU A 164 -54.50 -9.16 -15.64
C LEU A 164 -54.88 -8.92 -17.12
N MET A 165 -53.92 -9.04 -18.05
CA MET A 165 -54.20 -8.92 -19.48
C MET A 165 -55.16 -10.02 -19.98
N ILE A 166 -55.02 -11.25 -19.52
CA ILE A 166 -55.92 -12.37 -19.89
C ILE A 166 -57.32 -12.14 -19.31
N GLU A 167 -57.43 -11.71 -18.06
CA GLU A 167 -58.71 -11.39 -17.42
C GLU A 167 -59.42 -10.23 -18.13
N GLN A 168 -58.74 -9.11 -18.36
CA GLN A 168 -59.29 -7.97 -19.07
C GLN A 168 -59.72 -8.33 -20.50
N HIS A 169 -58.89 -9.08 -21.24
CA HIS A 169 -59.27 -9.55 -22.57
C HIS A 169 -60.52 -10.45 -22.53
N GLY A 170 -60.66 -11.29 -21.50
CA GLY A 170 -61.87 -12.10 -21.28
C GLY A 170 -63.12 -11.25 -21.03
N ILE A 171 -63.01 -10.17 -20.25
CA ILE A 171 -64.09 -9.20 -20.02
C ILE A 171 -64.45 -8.51 -21.33
N GLU A 172 -63.48 -7.97 -22.06
CA GLU A 172 -63.70 -7.27 -23.34
C GLU A 172 -64.35 -8.18 -24.41
N MET A 173 -63.99 -9.47 -24.46
CA MET A 173 -64.63 -10.44 -25.36
C MET A 173 -66.09 -10.71 -24.97
N ASN A 174 -66.41 -10.78 -23.67
CA ASN A 174 -67.79 -10.94 -23.19
C ASN A 174 -68.62 -9.69 -23.47
N ASP A 175 -68.10 -8.50 -23.20
CA ASP A 175 -68.78 -7.22 -23.49
C ASP A 175 -69.11 -7.09 -25.00
N ILE A 176 -68.19 -7.49 -25.87
CA ILE A 176 -68.42 -7.53 -27.32
C ILE A 176 -69.50 -8.56 -27.69
N ALA A 177 -69.51 -9.74 -27.05
CA ALA A 177 -70.54 -10.75 -27.28
C ALA A 177 -71.94 -10.28 -26.84
N ASP A 178 -72.04 -9.59 -25.70
CA ASP A 178 -73.29 -9.01 -25.19
C ASP A 178 -73.79 -7.87 -26.10
N ILE A 179 -72.90 -7.01 -26.60
CA ILE A 179 -73.23 -5.97 -27.58
C ILE A 179 -73.74 -6.60 -28.88
N LEU A 180 -73.08 -7.65 -29.39
CA LEU A 180 -73.50 -8.36 -30.59
C LEU A 180 -74.87 -9.03 -30.40
N PHE A 181 -75.12 -9.65 -29.25
CA PHE A 181 -76.41 -10.26 -28.93
C PHE A 181 -77.54 -9.21 -28.84
N ALA A 182 -77.29 -8.09 -28.14
CA ALA A 182 -78.25 -6.99 -28.07
C ALA A 182 -78.51 -6.34 -29.43
N MET A 183 -77.48 -6.25 -30.29
CA MET A 183 -77.58 -5.73 -31.65
C MET A 183 -78.40 -6.65 -32.55
N ASP A 184 -78.20 -7.97 -32.47
CA ASP A 184 -78.99 -8.97 -33.22
C ASP A 184 -80.46 -8.94 -32.79
N GLN A 185 -80.75 -8.92 -31.48
CA GLN A 185 -82.12 -8.78 -30.98
C GLN A 185 -82.79 -7.49 -31.50
N ASN A 186 -82.09 -6.34 -31.49
CA ASN A 186 -82.61 -5.10 -32.05
C ASN A 186 -82.88 -5.18 -33.57
N PHE A 187 -82.12 -5.97 -34.33
CA PHE A 187 -82.40 -6.19 -35.75
C PHE A 187 -83.61 -7.10 -35.94
N GLN A 188 -83.73 -8.18 -35.17
CA GLN A 188 -84.90 -9.06 -35.21
C GLN A 188 -86.18 -8.28 -34.83
N ASP A 189 -86.13 -7.47 -33.79
CA ASP A 189 -87.28 -6.65 -33.34
C ASP A 189 -87.70 -5.63 -34.43
N ARG A 190 -86.73 -4.95 -35.07
CA ARG A 190 -87.02 -4.06 -36.21
C ARG A 190 -87.56 -4.78 -37.43
N GLU A 191 -87.07 -5.98 -37.73
CA GLU A 191 -87.59 -6.77 -38.84
C GLU A 191 -89.03 -7.21 -38.56
N ASN A 192 -89.33 -7.62 -37.32
CA ASN A 192 -90.67 -7.97 -36.88
C ASN A 192 -91.62 -6.76 -36.91
N GLU A 193 -91.17 -5.58 -36.45
CA GLU A 193 -91.93 -4.33 -36.52
C GLU A 193 -92.24 -3.94 -37.98
N ALA A 194 -91.23 -3.95 -38.87
CA ALA A 194 -91.42 -3.65 -40.29
C ALA A 194 -92.36 -4.66 -41.00
N ARG A 195 -92.31 -5.94 -40.63
CA ARG A 195 -93.27 -6.96 -41.11
C ARG A 195 -94.69 -6.68 -40.61
N ALA A 196 -94.86 -6.35 -39.32
CA ALA A 196 -96.16 -6.03 -38.73
C ALA A 196 -96.76 -4.73 -39.30
N GLU A 197 -95.96 -3.69 -39.53
CA GLU A 197 -96.37 -2.47 -40.23
C GLU A 197 -96.84 -2.77 -41.66
N PHE A 198 -96.10 -3.62 -42.39
CA PHE A 198 -96.47 -4.02 -43.75
C PHE A 198 -97.79 -4.82 -43.79
N GLU A 199 -98.00 -5.75 -42.86
CA GLU A 199 -99.26 -6.48 -42.72
C GLU A 199 -100.42 -5.54 -42.37
N SER A 200 -100.22 -4.63 -41.42
CA SER A 200 -101.21 -3.60 -41.05
C SER A 200 -101.57 -2.70 -42.24
N PHE A 201 -100.59 -2.27 -43.04
CA PHE A 201 -100.82 -1.46 -44.24
C PHE A 201 -101.60 -2.23 -45.33
N CYS A 202 -101.32 -3.52 -45.49
CA CYS A 202 -102.10 -4.39 -46.37
C CYS A 202 -103.56 -4.54 -45.91
N ASP A 203 -103.81 -4.65 -44.61
CA ASP A 203 -105.18 -4.73 -44.08
C ASP A 203 -105.91 -3.38 -44.11
N GLU A 204 -105.21 -2.26 -43.90
CA GLU A 204 -105.75 -0.92 -44.16
C GLU A 204 -106.21 -0.74 -45.60
N ILE A 205 -105.43 -1.20 -46.59
CA ILE A 205 -105.81 -1.14 -48.01
C ILE A 205 -107.06 -2.01 -48.26
N LYS A 206 -107.09 -3.25 -47.77
CA LYS A 206 -108.29 -4.12 -47.90
C LYS A 206 -109.54 -3.49 -47.27
N ASN A 207 -109.37 -2.82 -46.14
CA ASN A 207 -110.47 -2.12 -45.47
C ASN A 207 -110.94 -0.90 -46.28
N LYS A 208 -110.01 -0.07 -46.79
CA LYS A 208 -110.33 1.05 -47.69
C LYS A 208 -111.05 0.59 -48.96
N ASP A 209 -110.55 -0.44 -49.64
CA ASP A 209 -111.22 -1.04 -50.81
C ASP A 209 -112.65 -1.53 -50.48
N THR A 210 -112.85 -2.07 -49.26
CA THR A 210 -114.15 -2.54 -48.78
C THR A 210 -115.09 -1.38 -48.45
N GLU A 211 -114.58 -0.31 -47.85
CA GLU A 211 -115.30 0.95 -47.58
C GLU A 211 -115.67 1.68 -48.87
N GLU A 212 -114.76 1.83 -49.84
CA GLU A 212 -115.03 2.42 -51.15
C GLU A 212 -116.10 1.63 -51.90
N LYS A 213 -116.01 0.29 -51.90
CA LYS A 213 -117.04 -0.60 -52.45
C LYS A 213 -118.38 -0.46 -51.74
N HIS A 214 -118.41 -0.15 -50.45
CA HIS A 214 -119.63 0.16 -49.72
C HIS A 214 -120.17 1.55 -50.08
N GLY A 215 -119.32 2.58 -50.12
CA GLY A 215 -119.66 3.94 -50.53
C GLY A 215 -120.22 4.02 -51.95
N LEU A 216 -119.63 3.27 -52.89
CA LEU A 216 -120.15 3.12 -54.25
C LEU A 216 -121.54 2.48 -54.29
N LYS A 217 -121.81 1.47 -53.45
CA LYS A 217 -123.17 0.90 -53.31
C LYS A 217 -124.15 1.95 -52.79
N VAL A 218 -123.77 2.73 -51.77
CA VAL A 218 -124.61 3.80 -51.20
C VAL A 218 -124.90 4.88 -52.24
N LEU A 219 -123.89 5.35 -52.97
CA LEU A 219 -124.04 6.35 -54.05
C LEU A 219 -124.95 5.86 -55.19
N LEU A 220 -124.84 4.58 -55.59
CA LEU A 220 -125.74 3.99 -56.59
C LEU A 220 -127.19 3.92 -56.08
N PHE A 221 -127.38 3.57 -54.80
CA PHE A 221 -128.69 3.53 -54.15
C PHE A 221 -129.30 4.94 -54.00
N GLU A 222 -128.47 5.94 -53.69
CA GLU A 222 -128.87 7.35 -53.64
C GLU A 222 -129.22 7.89 -55.02
N LYS A 223 -128.46 7.50 -56.07
CA LYS A 223 -128.79 7.88 -57.46
C LYS A 223 -130.08 7.23 -57.96
N GLN A 224 -130.38 6.00 -57.53
CA GLN A 224 -131.67 5.34 -57.76
C GLN A 224 -132.81 6.12 -57.08
N LYS A 225 -132.60 6.57 -55.83
CA LYS A 225 -133.55 7.40 -55.08
C LYS A 225 -133.76 8.79 -55.70
N GLU A 226 -132.70 9.40 -56.24
CA GLU A 226 -132.79 10.68 -56.96
C GLU A 226 -133.62 10.56 -58.25
N LEU A 227 -133.52 9.42 -58.97
CA LEU A 227 -134.40 9.15 -60.11
C LEU A 227 -135.88 9.06 -59.70
N MET A 228 -136.18 8.48 -58.53
CA MET A 228 -137.52 8.51 -57.94
C MET A 228 -137.96 9.95 -57.61
N ARG A 229 -137.08 10.75 -57.01
CA ARG A 229 -137.37 12.15 -56.66
C ARG A 229 -137.67 13.03 -57.88
N GLN A 230 -137.05 12.74 -59.02
CA GLN A 230 -137.32 13.46 -60.28
C GLN A 230 -138.73 13.19 -60.82
N PHE A 231 -139.33 12.02 -60.55
CA PHE A 231 -140.75 11.78 -60.84
C PHE A 231 -141.67 12.56 -59.88
N GLU A 232 -141.32 12.72 -58.61
CA GLU A 232 -142.09 13.49 -57.63
C GLU A 232 -142.01 15.01 -57.89
N GLN A 233 -140.85 15.54 -58.31
CA GLN A 233 -140.65 16.96 -58.58
C GLN A 233 -141.52 17.53 -59.71
N ALA A 234 -141.92 16.71 -60.69
CA ALA A 234 -142.85 17.12 -61.74
C ALA A 234 -144.26 17.43 -61.20
N LEU A 235 -144.65 16.80 -60.07
CA LEU A 235 -145.92 17.03 -59.39
C LEU A 235 -145.85 18.27 -58.47
N ASP A 236 -144.70 18.47 -57.82
CA ASP A 236 -144.50 19.47 -56.76
C ASP A 236 -144.21 20.89 -57.29
N ALA A 237 -143.91 21.03 -58.59
CA ALA A 237 -143.68 22.30 -59.27
C ALA A 237 -144.92 23.23 -59.32
N TYR A 238 -146.13 22.69 -59.18
CA TYR A 238 -147.37 23.48 -59.15
C TYR A 238 -147.66 24.08 -57.76
N LEU A 239 -147.12 23.50 -56.69
CA LEU A 239 -147.48 23.84 -55.29
C LEU A 239 -146.49 24.78 -54.60
N ASN A 240 -145.23 24.84 -55.04
CA ASN A 240 -144.15 25.53 -54.30
C ASN A 240 -143.95 27.02 -54.64
N SER A 241 -144.86 27.66 -55.37
CA SER A 241 -144.84 29.11 -55.67
C SER A 241 -144.89 30.01 -54.41
N THR A 242 -145.23 29.47 -53.23
CA THR A 242 -145.62 30.26 -52.04
C THR A 242 -144.70 30.05 -50.82
N LYS A 243 -143.41 29.72 -50.99
CA LYS A 243 -142.51 29.39 -49.86
C LYS A 243 -141.11 30.02 -49.81
N SER A 244 -140.83 31.02 -50.65
CA SER A 244 -139.47 31.59 -50.81
C SER A 244 -138.90 32.34 -49.59
N ARG A 245 -139.71 32.77 -48.61
CA ARG A 245 -139.30 33.75 -47.59
C ARG A 245 -139.02 33.20 -46.18
N LYS A 246 -139.01 31.86 -46.02
CA LYS A 246 -138.68 31.21 -44.73
C LYS A 246 -137.23 30.71 -44.65
N ASN A 247 -136.63 30.38 -45.79
CA ASN A 247 -135.29 29.75 -45.85
C ASN A 247 -134.14 30.71 -45.50
N GLU A 248 -134.28 32.01 -45.81
CA GLU A 248 -133.23 33.01 -45.57
C GLU A 248 -132.87 33.16 -44.09
N PHE A 249 -133.82 32.92 -43.17
CA PHE A 249 -133.58 33.03 -41.72
C PHE A 249 -132.87 31.81 -41.12
N GLU A 250 -133.16 30.60 -41.61
CA GLU A 250 -132.51 29.37 -41.15
C GLU A 250 -131.03 29.31 -41.59
N GLU A 251 -130.68 29.90 -42.73
CA GLU A 251 -129.30 29.94 -43.21
C GLU A 251 -128.38 30.80 -42.32
N TYR A 252 -128.85 31.95 -41.83
CA TYR A 252 -128.06 32.79 -40.90
C TYR A 252 -127.88 32.12 -39.54
N LYS A 253 -128.91 31.47 -39.00
CA LYS A 253 -128.80 30.73 -37.72
C LYS A 253 -127.73 29.63 -37.78
N ARG A 254 -127.69 28.87 -38.88
CA ARG A 254 -126.69 27.79 -39.08
C ARG A 254 -125.24 28.30 -39.16
N LYS A 255 -125.03 29.55 -39.60
CA LYS A 255 -123.70 30.19 -39.66
C LYS A 255 -123.22 30.62 -38.27
N ASP A 256 -124.13 31.09 -37.41
CA ASP A 256 -123.85 31.47 -36.03
C ASP A 256 -123.51 30.25 -35.15
N ASP A 257 -124.31 29.17 -35.26
CA ASP A 257 -124.06 27.89 -34.56
C ASP A 257 -122.68 27.29 -34.93
N HIS A 258 -122.25 27.41 -36.19
CA HIS A 258 -120.92 26.95 -36.65
C HIS A 258 -119.79 27.81 -36.05
N ALA A 259 -119.93 29.14 -36.07
CA ALA A 259 -118.92 30.04 -35.50
C ALA A 259 -118.74 29.80 -33.99
N ALA A 260 -119.83 29.55 -33.25
CA ALA A 260 -119.77 29.22 -31.83
C ALA A 260 -119.00 27.91 -31.55
N GLN A 261 -119.23 26.85 -32.33
CA GLN A 261 -118.50 25.59 -32.22
C GLN A 261 -117.01 25.73 -32.56
N GLU A 262 -116.69 26.53 -33.58
CA GLU A 262 -115.31 26.81 -33.97
C GLU A 262 -114.56 27.57 -32.87
N ILE A 263 -115.17 28.60 -32.28
CA ILE A 263 -114.61 29.36 -31.14
C ILE A 263 -114.32 28.45 -29.93
N ASP A 264 -115.25 27.55 -29.57
CA ASP A 264 -115.03 26.61 -28.46
C ASP A 264 -113.89 25.61 -28.77
N SER A 265 -113.79 25.13 -30.01
CA SER A 265 -112.69 24.26 -30.43
C SER A 265 -111.32 24.96 -30.33
N GLN A 266 -111.24 26.23 -30.71
CA GLN A 266 -110.02 27.04 -30.63
C GLN A 266 -109.67 27.38 -29.18
N MET A 267 -110.66 27.71 -28.33
CA MET A 267 -110.48 27.89 -26.87
C MET A 267 -109.86 26.64 -26.23
N ARG A 268 -110.40 25.45 -26.52
CA ARG A 268 -109.84 24.17 -26.01
C ARG A 268 -108.41 23.93 -26.51
N ARG A 269 -108.10 24.31 -27.75
CA ARG A 269 -106.75 24.19 -28.33
C ARG A 269 -105.76 25.17 -27.69
N ILE A 270 -106.17 26.41 -27.44
CA ILE A 270 -105.39 27.43 -26.72
C ILE A 270 -105.08 26.97 -25.30
N ASN A 271 -106.07 26.45 -24.56
CA ASN A 271 -105.85 25.94 -23.20
C ASN A 271 -104.85 24.78 -23.17
N LYS A 272 -104.99 23.77 -24.05
CA LYS A 272 -104.02 22.68 -24.18
C LYS A 272 -102.60 23.17 -24.50
N LEU A 273 -102.45 24.18 -25.37
CA LEU A 273 -101.16 24.78 -25.68
C LEU A 273 -100.58 25.56 -24.49
N SER A 274 -101.41 26.28 -23.73
CA SER A 274 -101.02 27.01 -22.52
C SER A 274 -100.52 26.06 -21.41
N ASP A 275 -101.21 24.94 -21.21
CA ASP A 275 -100.80 23.89 -20.26
C ASP A 275 -99.47 23.25 -20.68
N ASN A 276 -99.31 22.91 -21.96
CA ASN A 276 -98.06 22.38 -22.50
C ASN A 276 -96.90 23.37 -22.34
N ILE A 277 -97.11 24.66 -22.61
CA ILE A 277 -96.10 25.71 -22.38
C ILE A 277 -95.73 25.79 -20.89
N SER A 278 -96.72 25.69 -19.99
CA SER A 278 -96.47 25.69 -18.54
C SER A 278 -95.70 24.46 -18.06
N GLN A 279 -95.97 23.27 -18.61
CA GLN A 279 -95.22 22.06 -18.32
C GLN A 279 -93.78 22.15 -18.85
N LEU A 280 -93.58 22.62 -20.08
CA LEU A 280 -92.25 22.80 -20.67
C LEU A 280 -91.41 23.84 -19.89
N LYS A 281 -92.01 24.95 -19.45
CA LYS A 281 -91.36 25.92 -18.56
C LYS A 281 -90.92 25.29 -17.23
N LYS A 282 -91.77 24.46 -16.61
CA LYS A 282 -91.39 23.72 -15.38
C LYS A 282 -90.22 22.76 -15.63
N LYS A 283 -90.23 21.99 -16.74
CA LYS A 283 -89.12 21.10 -17.12
C LYS A 283 -87.82 21.87 -17.39
N MET A 284 -87.88 23.01 -18.09
CA MET A 284 -86.71 23.87 -18.29
C MET A 284 -86.12 24.38 -16.98
N MET A 285 -86.94 24.87 -16.04
CA MET A 285 -86.44 25.34 -14.74
C MET A 285 -85.83 24.21 -13.91
N ALA A 286 -86.43 23.01 -13.93
CA ALA A 286 -85.88 21.84 -13.23
C ALA A 286 -84.50 21.45 -13.80
N ASN A 287 -84.38 21.32 -15.13
CA ASN A 287 -83.12 20.99 -15.80
C ASN A 287 -82.05 22.07 -15.59
N ALA A 288 -82.43 23.35 -15.65
CA ALA A 288 -81.51 24.47 -15.37
C ALA A 288 -80.92 24.38 -13.95
N LYS A 289 -81.78 24.12 -12.94
CA LYS A 289 -81.35 23.96 -11.56
C LYS A 289 -80.44 22.73 -11.38
N GLU A 290 -80.79 21.60 -11.97
CA GLU A 290 -79.98 20.37 -11.91
C GLU A 290 -78.60 20.57 -12.57
N CYS A 291 -78.55 21.27 -13.70
CA CYS A 291 -77.30 21.62 -14.36
C CYS A 291 -76.45 22.61 -13.55
N GLU A 292 -77.06 23.58 -12.87
CA GLU A 292 -76.36 24.51 -11.98
C GLU A 292 -75.78 23.78 -10.76
N GLU A 293 -76.55 22.87 -10.16
CA GLU A 293 -76.15 22.08 -8.99
C GLU A 293 -75.04 21.07 -9.33
N ARG A 294 -75.14 20.38 -10.47
CA ARG A 294 -74.07 19.51 -11.01
C ARG A 294 -72.79 20.30 -11.34
N ASN A 295 -72.92 21.48 -11.97
CA ASN A 295 -71.77 22.34 -12.26
C ASN A 295 -71.12 22.90 -10.99
N LYS A 296 -71.89 23.12 -9.92
CA LYS A 296 -71.37 23.53 -8.61
C LYS A 296 -70.55 22.41 -7.97
N GLN A 297 -71.08 21.18 -7.93
CA GLN A 297 -70.37 20.02 -7.41
C GLN A 297 -69.04 19.78 -8.14
N LEU A 298 -69.05 19.78 -9.48
CA LEU A 298 -67.84 19.63 -10.30
C LEU A 298 -66.79 20.74 -10.06
N LYS A 299 -67.22 21.97 -9.76
CA LYS A 299 -66.29 23.06 -9.38
C LYS A 299 -65.68 22.81 -8.00
N GLU A 300 -66.47 22.43 -7.01
CA GLU A 300 -65.99 22.12 -5.66
C GLU A 300 -65.01 20.93 -5.65
N GLU A 301 -65.28 19.88 -6.42
CA GLU A 301 -64.37 18.73 -6.60
C GLU A 301 -63.07 19.15 -7.30
N ARG A 302 -63.15 19.95 -8.37
CA ARG A 302 -61.97 20.50 -9.05
C ARG A 302 -61.12 21.34 -8.11
N GLU A 303 -61.73 22.19 -7.27
CA GLU A 303 -61.00 23.02 -6.31
C GLU A 303 -60.34 22.17 -5.21
N LYS A 304 -61.02 21.14 -4.67
CA LYS A 304 -60.43 20.18 -3.74
C LYS A 304 -59.22 19.45 -4.35
N MET A 305 -59.38 18.91 -5.56
CA MET A 305 -58.29 18.23 -6.28
C MET A 305 -57.10 19.17 -6.56
N LEU A 306 -57.38 20.42 -6.92
CA LEU A 306 -56.35 21.42 -7.16
C LEU A 306 -55.61 21.83 -5.87
N ALA A 307 -56.31 21.90 -4.73
CA ALA A 307 -55.70 22.11 -3.42
C ALA A 307 -54.81 20.92 -3.00
N HIS A 308 -55.29 19.68 -3.17
CA HIS A 308 -54.48 18.47 -2.92
C HIS A 308 -53.23 18.41 -3.81
N PHE A 309 -53.36 18.76 -5.10
CA PHE A 309 -52.21 18.85 -6.01
C PHE A 309 -51.20 19.93 -5.56
N GLN A 310 -51.66 21.09 -5.11
CA GLN A 310 -50.79 22.16 -4.61
C GLN A 310 -50.04 21.74 -3.35
N ASP A 311 -50.72 21.10 -2.39
CA ASP A 311 -50.06 20.62 -1.17
C ASP A 311 -49.06 19.50 -1.47
N LEU A 312 -49.43 18.49 -2.27
CA LEU A 312 -48.51 17.44 -2.70
C LEU A 312 -47.27 18.00 -3.41
N LYS A 313 -47.45 19.01 -4.28
CA LYS A 313 -46.34 19.71 -4.94
C LYS A 313 -45.47 20.49 -3.94
N ALA A 314 -46.06 21.08 -2.90
CA ALA A 314 -45.31 21.74 -1.83
C ALA A 314 -44.53 20.73 -0.96
N GLN A 315 -45.12 19.58 -0.62
CA GLN A 315 -44.44 18.49 0.09
C GLN A 315 -43.27 17.91 -0.72
N MET A 316 -43.49 17.65 -2.02
CA MET A 316 -42.48 17.18 -2.97
C MET A 316 -41.30 18.17 -3.10
N ASN A 317 -41.58 19.48 -3.17
CA ASN A 317 -40.52 20.50 -3.19
C ASN A 317 -39.73 20.54 -1.87
N LYS A 318 -40.40 20.47 -0.71
CA LYS A 318 -39.74 20.40 0.62
C LYS A 318 -38.84 19.16 0.76
N LEU A 319 -39.25 18.00 0.22
CA LEU A 319 -38.42 16.79 0.20
C LEU A 319 -37.18 16.98 -0.69
N ARG A 320 -37.35 17.52 -1.90
CA ARG A 320 -36.22 17.82 -2.81
C ARG A 320 -35.22 18.80 -2.20
N GLU A 321 -35.70 19.82 -1.49
CA GLU A 321 -34.86 20.80 -0.81
C GLU A 321 -34.07 20.16 0.34
N ARG A 322 -34.71 19.36 1.21
CA ARG A 322 -34.04 18.61 2.28
C ARG A 322 -32.96 17.65 1.78
N GLU A 323 -33.25 16.86 0.74
CA GLU A 323 -32.26 15.92 0.20
C GLU A 323 -31.11 16.67 -0.52
N ARG A 324 -31.39 17.82 -1.15
CA ARG A 324 -30.34 18.70 -1.68
C ARG A 324 -29.44 19.25 -0.57
N ASP A 325 -30.01 19.71 0.54
CA ASP A 325 -29.25 20.22 1.69
C ASP A 325 -28.39 19.12 2.32
N LYS A 326 -28.97 17.93 2.50
CA LYS A 326 -28.28 16.75 3.04
C LYS A 326 -27.14 16.29 2.14
N LEU A 327 -27.35 16.25 0.82
CA LEU A 327 -26.30 15.95 -0.17
C LEU A 327 -25.19 17.02 -0.15
N THR A 328 -25.56 18.30 -0.04
CA THR A 328 -24.61 19.41 0.04
C THR A 328 -23.77 19.30 1.31
N LYS A 329 -24.40 19.05 2.46
CA LYS A 329 -23.73 18.85 3.75
C LYS A 329 -22.76 17.66 3.70
N MET A 330 -23.23 16.48 3.27
CA MET A 330 -22.41 15.27 3.14
C MET A 330 -21.20 15.51 2.22
N THR A 331 -21.41 16.25 1.12
CA THR A 331 -20.36 16.60 0.16
C THR A 331 -19.32 17.55 0.78
N LEU A 332 -19.74 18.54 1.57
CA LEU A 332 -18.83 19.46 2.27
C LEU A 332 -18.03 18.75 3.37
N GLU A 333 -18.68 17.90 4.16
CA GLU A 333 -18.05 17.12 5.24
C GLU A 333 -17.05 16.11 4.66
N SER A 334 -17.43 15.35 3.63
CA SER A 334 -16.55 14.41 2.93
C SER A 334 -15.34 15.11 2.28
N ASN A 335 -15.55 16.23 1.57
CA ASN A 335 -14.43 17.01 1.02
C ASN A 335 -13.50 17.59 2.10
N SER A 336 -14.03 17.93 3.27
CA SER A 336 -13.22 18.42 4.40
C SER A 336 -12.38 17.30 5.01
N ALA A 337 -12.97 16.12 5.20
CA ALA A 337 -12.25 14.93 5.66
C ALA A 337 -11.18 14.49 4.65
N MET A 338 -11.48 14.46 3.34
CA MET A 338 -10.49 14.15 2.29
C MET A 338 -9.33 15.14 2.27
N LYS A 339 -9.58 16.45 2.44
CA LYS A 339 -8.52 17.46 2.54
C LYS A 339 -7.62 17.24 3.75
N GLU A 340 -8.19 16.92 4.91
CA GLU A 340 -7.41 16.66 6.12
C GLU A 340 -6.60 15.36 6.00
N LEU A 341 -7.18 14.27 5.51
CA LEU A 341 -6.46 13.03 5.23
C LEU A 341 -5.32 13.25 4.24
N LYS A 342 -5.54 14.03 3.17
CA LYS A 342 -4.48 14.40 2.23
C LYS A 342 -3.37 15.21 2.90
N ARG A 343 -3.70 16.18 3.76
CA ARG A 343 -2.73 16.97 4.54
C ARG A 343 -1.89 16.09 5.46
N GLN A 344 -2.49 15.09 6.12
CA GLN A 344 -1.75 14.14 6.95
C GLN A 344 -0.86 13.22 6.12
N ASN A 345 -1.34 12.72 4.97
CA ASN A 345 -0.53 11.93 4.04
C ASN A 345 0.68 12.71 3.49
N GLU A 346 0.52 14.01 3.19
CA GLU A 346 1.61 14.89 2.80
C GLU A 346 2.67 15.03 3.92
N LYS A 347 2.26 15.18 5.19
CA LYS A 347 3.20 15.18 6.33
C LYS A 347 3.93 13.85 6.48
N VAL A 348 3.22 12.72 6.43
CA VAL A 348 3.82 11.37 6.52
C VAL A 348 4.83 11.18 5.38
N THR A 349 4.49 11.61 4.16
CA THR A 349 5.39 11.57 3.00
C THR A 349 6.66 12.40 3.23
N VAL A 350 6.55 13.59 3.84
CA VAL A 350 7.71 14.41 4.20
C VAL A 350 8.56 13.72 5.28
N ILE A 351 7.95 13.17 6.32
CA ILE A 351 8.65 12.44 7.39
C ILE A 351 9.42 11.23 6.82
N LEU A 352 8.79 10.43 5.95
CA LEU A 352 9.43 9.28 5.31
C LEU A 352 10.60 9.70 4.41
N LYS A 353 10.44 10.76 3.61
CA LYS A 353 11.52 11.30 2.76
C LYS A 353 12.69 11.83 3.60
N LEU A 354 12.41 12.53 4.70
CA LEU A 354 13.45 12.99 5.62
C LEU A 354 14.16 11.80 6.29
N ALA A 355 13.43 10.78 6.74
CA ALA A 355 14.00 9.57 7.31
C ALA A 355 14.90 8.82 6.30
N GLU A 356 14.51 8.72 5.03
CA GLU A 356 15.33 8.14 3.95
C GLU A 356 16.58 8.97 3.67
N MET A 357 16.46 10.31 3.64
CA MET A 357 17.61 11.22 3.48
C MET A 357 18.59 11.12 4.65
N CYS A 358 18.10 11.07 5.89
CA CYS A 358 18.92 10.85 7.08
C CYS A 358 19.61 9.49 7.03
N ARG A 359 18.90 8.41 6.66
CA ARG A 359 19.46 7.05 6.56
C ARG A 359 20.60 6.91 5.55
N LYS A 360 20.72 7.81 4.57
CA LYS A 360 21.88 7.87 3.65
C LYS A 360 23.17 8.36 4.32
N LEU A 361 23.07 9.09 5.42
CA LEU A 361 24.21 9.62 6.18
C LEU A 361 24.63 8.69 7.34
N GLU A 362 23.88 7.64 7.60
CA GLU A 362 24.17 6.66 8.65
C GLU A 362 25.24 5.66 8.22
N THR A 363 26.00 5.18 9.20
CA THR A 363 26.97 4.09 9.03
C THR A 363 26.26 2.76 8.75
N GLU A 364 26.98 1.81 8.16
CA GLU A 364 26.41 0.47 7.92
C GLU A 364 26.04 -0.25 9.23
N GLU A 365 26.77 0.01 10.32
CA GLU A 365 26.45 -0.51 11.65
C GLU A 365 25.08 0.01 12.13
N GLU A 366 24.83 1.31 12.05
CA GLU A 366 23.55 1.93 12.42
C GLU A 366 22.39 1.51 11.51
N LYS A 367 22.66 1.17 10.25
CA LYS A 367 21.64 0.66 9.32
C LYS A 367 21.21 -0.77 9.64
N VAL A 368 22.10 -1.58 10.19
CA VAL A 368 21.89 -3.00 10.53
C VAL A 368 21.39 -3.16 11.97
N LEU A 369 21.93 -2.40 12.91
CA LEU A 369 21.53 -2.33 14.32
C LEU A 369 21.16 -0.87 14.70
N PRO A 370 19.96 -0.37 14.31
CA PRO A 370 19.54 0.99 14.60
C PRO A 370 19.23 1.25 16.09
N PHE A 371 19.08 0.18 16.87
CA PHE A 371 18.70 0.20 18.28
C PHE A 371 19.74 -0.63 19.07
N TYR A 372 20.57 0.07 19.83
CA TYR A 372 21.61 -0.55 20.64
C TYR A 372 21.02 -1.22 21.88
N ALA A 373 21.62 -2.32 22.31
CA ALA A 373 21.26 -2.99 23.56
C ALA A 373 21.39 -2.02 24.74
N SER A 374 20.40 -2.03 25.63
CA SER A 374 20.43 -1.18 26.82
C SER A 374 21.63 -1.54 27.70
N SER A 375 22.37 -0.54 28.14
CA SER A 375 23.47 -0.72 29.10
C SER A 375 22.99 -0.87 30.55
N LEU A 376 21.68 -0.71 30.79
CA LEU A 376 21.03 -0.92 32.07
C LEU A 376 20.97 -2.42 32.38
N THR A 377 21.20 -2.78 33.64
CA THR A 377 20.97 -4.13 34.17
C THR A 377 19.48 -4.51 34.15
N GLN A 378 19.17 -5.80 34.36
CA GLN A 378 17.78 -6.27 34.30
C GLN A 378 16.89 -5.59 35.36
N GLU A 379 17.40 -5.39 36.58
CA GLU A 379 16.68 -4.68 37.65
C GLU A 379 16.42 -3.21 37.25
N GLU A 380 17.41 -2.51 36.72
CA GLU A 380 17.26 -1.13 36.25
C GLU A 380 16.30 -1.00 35.05
N GLN A 381 16.20 -2.03 34.19
CA GLN A 381 15.23 -2.06 33.10
C GLN A 381 13.80 -2.26 33.61
N ASP A 382 13.61 -3.12 34.61
CA ASP A 382 12.30 -3.37 35.22
C ASP A 382 11.82 -2.14 36.02
N ASP A 383 12.73 -1.44 36.71
CA ASP A 383 12.46 -0.15 37.37
C ASP A 383 12.04 0.94 36.38
N VAL A 384 12.74 1.08 35.25
CA VAL A 384 12.39 2.05 34.19
C VAL A 384 11.03 1.70 33.56
N GLN A 385 10.75 0.43 33.29
CA GLN A 385 9.42 0.01 32.80
C GLN A 385 8.31 0.34 33.80
N THR A 386 8.55 0.10 35.09
CA THR A 386 7.61 0.42 36.18
C THR A 386 7.35 1.93 36.26
N ALA A 387 8.41 2.75 36.20
CA ALA A 387 8.29 4.21 36.18
C ALA A 387 7.61 4.75 34.90
N MET A 388 7.75 4.09 33.75
CA MET A 388 7.02 4.45 32.52
C MET A 388 5.53 4.10 32.56
N LEU A 389 5.12 3.18 33.43
CA LEU A 389 3.71 2.84 33.68
C LEU A 389 3.05 3.77 34.72
N GLU A 390 3.85 4.44 35.55
CA GLU A 390 3.33 5.47 36.47
C GLU A 390 2.89 6.73 35.71
N LYS A 391 1.61 7.04 35.82
CA LYS A 391 1.02 8.20 35.15
C LYS A 391 1.38 9.49 35.89
N GLY A 392 2.51 10.09 35.51
CA GLY A 392 3.02 11.33 36.10
C GLY A 392 1.97 12.46 36.15
N TYR A 393 1.87 13.12 37.30
CA TYR A 393 0.90 14.19 37.54
C TYR A 393 1.34 15.56 37.01
N GLU A 394 2.64 15.74 36.72
CA GLU A 394 3.15 16.98 36.14
C GLU A 394 2.85 17.09 34.63
N PRO A 395 2.55 18.31 34.11
CA PRO A 395 2.27 18.51 32.69
C PRO A 395 3.38 18.02 31.75
N LEU A 396 4.65 18.16 32.15
CA LEU A 396 5.79 17.68 31.36
C LEU A 396 5.82 16.14 31.30
N ALA A 397 5.56 15.47 32.43
CA ALA A 397 5.51 14.01 32.48
C ALA A 397 4.37 13.45 31.61
N GLN A 398 3.21 14.11 31.57
CA GLN A 398 2.09 13.73 30.70
C GLN A 398 2.46 13.85 29.22
N ILE A 399 3.09 14.96 28.82
CA ILE A 399 3.58 15.15 27.45
C ILE A 399 4.65 14.10 27.10
N MET A 400 5.60 13.84 27.99
CA MET A 400 6.62 12.81 27.76
C MET A 400 6.01 11.40 27.61
N HIS A 401 4.93 11.12 28.34
CA HIS A 401 4.19 9.86 28.25
C HIS A 401 3.44 9.68 26.90
N GLU A 402 3.07 10.76 26.20
CA GLU A 402 2.56 10.68 24.82
C GLU A 402 3.69 10.30 23.84
N TYR A 403 4.93 10.68 24.13
CA TYR A 403 6.12 10.40 23.32
C TYR A 403 6.89 9.13 23.72
N SER A 404 6.40 8.30 24.65
CA SER A 404 7.02 7.01 25.03
C SER A 404 7.27 6.11 23.81
N SER A 405 6.39 6.17 22.80
CA SER A 405 6.55 5.45 21.53
C SER A 405 7.77 5.87 20.68
N MET A 406 8.38 7.03 20.98
CA MET A 406 9.57 7.54 20.30
C MET A 406 10.88 7.28 21.07
N GLU A 407 10.87 6.51 22.16
CA GLU A 407 12.07 6.19 22.95
C GLU A 407 13.25 5.68 22.09
N ASN A 408 12.96 4.77 21.15
CA ASN A 408 13.95 4.21 20.22
C ASN A 408 14.49 5.24 19.21
N PHE A 409 13.72 6.26 18.85
CA PHE A 409 14.21 7.40 18.07
C PHE A 409 15.21 8.23 18.89
N TRP A 410 14.89 8.50 20.16
CA TRP A 410 15.78 9.24 21.06
C TRP A 410 17.07 8.48 21.40
N LYS A 411 17.02 7.16 21.58
CA LYS A 411 18.23 6.31 21.72
C LYS A 411 19.18 6.49 20.53
N ARG A 412 18.67 6.39 19.30
CA ARG A 412 19.44 6.55 18.06
C ARG A 412 19.97 7.98 17.88
N PHE A 413 19.14 8.99 18.16
CA PHE A 413 19.55 10.40 18.13
C PHE A 413 20.69 10.68 19.13
N ASN A 414 20.57 10.22 20.37
CA ASN A 414 21.56 10.44 21.42
C ASN A 414 22.89 9.75 21.11
N LYS A 415 22.87 8.54 20.52
CA LYS A 415 24.09 7.85 20.07
C LYS A 415 24.85 8.68 19.02
N VAL A 416 24.17 9.11 17.95
CA VAL A 416 24.79 9.95 16.90
C VAL A 416 25.27 11.29 17.47
N PHE A 417 24.58 11.85 18.45
CA PHE A 417 25.01 13.07 19.15
C PHE A 417 26.29 12.86 19.97
N LEU A 418 26.44 11.72 20.66
CA LEU A 418 27.66 11.36 21.38
C LEU A 418 28.85 11.13 20.44
N ASP A 419 28.64 10.42 19.32
CA ASP A 419 29.67 10.22 18.30
C ASP A 419 30.14 11.55 17.70
N LYS A 420 29.19 12.45 17.42
CA LYS A 420 29.49 13.81 16.93
C LYS A 420 30.32 14.60 17.95
N LEU A 421 30.02 14.49 19.25
CA LEU A 421 30.83 15.12 20.31
C LEU A 421 32.24 14.50 20.43
N ALA A 422 32.37 13.18 20.24
CA ALA A 422 33.67 12.51 20.20
C ALA A 422 34.52 12.99 19.01
N LEU A 423 33.93 13.06 17.81
CA LEU A 423 34.59 13.58 16.60
C LEU A 423 34.96 15.07 16.72
N ASP A 424 34.08 15.91 17.29
CA ASP A 424 34.39 17.32 17.55
C ASP A 424 35.59 17.46 18.51
N LYS A 425 35.67 16.60 19.56
CA LYS A 425 36.80 16.57 20.50
C LYS A 425 38.10 16.11 19.85
N GLU A 426 38.07 15.04 19.04
CA GLU A 426 39.25 14.54 18.32
C GLU A 426 39.76 15.57 17.31
N LYS A 427 38.86 16.19 16.55
CA LYS A 427 39.16 17.31 15.65
C LYS A 427 39.82 18.49 16.39
N MET A 428 39.34 18.85 17.58
CA MET A 428 39.98 19.90 18.40
C MET A 428 41.42 19.51 18.79
N GLY A 429 41.66 18.24 19.17
CA GLY A 429 43.00 17.73 19.44
C GLY A 429 43.92 17.80 18.22
N LEU A 430 43.47 17.28 17.07
CA LEU A 430 44.22 17.31 15.81
C LEU A 430 44.53 18.73 15.32
N VAL A 431 43.62 19.69 15.54
CA VAL A 431 43.86 21.11 15.21
C VAL A 431 44.95 21.71 16.12
N GLN A 432 44.93 21.41 17.42
CA GLN A 432 45.98 21.86 18.35
C GLN A 432 47.34 21.24 18.00
N GLU A 433 47.38 19.94 17.72
CA GLU A 433 48.60 19.26 17.28
C GLU A 433 49.12 19.83 15.95
N ASN A 434 48.25 20.05 14.96
CA ASN A 434 48.64 20.66 13.69
C ASN A 434 49.21 22.08 13.90
N GLN A 435 48.63 22.86 14.82
CA GLN A 435 49.14 24.18 15.18
C GLN A 435 50.51 24.10 15.86
N GLN A 436 50.71 23.15 16.78
CA GLN A 436 52.02 22.90 17.42
C GLN A 436 53.08 22.46 16.38
N LEU A 437 52.74 21.54 15.48
CA LEU A 437 53.63 21.08 14.41
C LEU A 437 53.98 22.21 13.43
N ARG A 438 53.04 23.09 13.10
CA ARG A 438 53.31 24.31 12.32
C ARG A 438 54.24 25.28 13.04
N THR A 439 54.08 25.45 14.36
CA THR A 439 54.97 26.27 15.18
C THR A 439 56.37 25.67 15.25
N LEU A 440 56.49 24.35 15.45
CA LEU A 440 57.77 23.64 15.47
C LEU A 440 58.48 23.70 14.10
N LEU A 441 57.72 23.55 13.01
CA LEU A 441 58.24 23.69 11.64
C LEU A 441 58.68 25.12 11.36
N LYS A 442 57.94 26.16 11.81
CA LYS A 442 58.41 27.55 11.74
C LYS A 442 59.72 27.71 12.51
N GLN A 443 59.80 27.26 13.76
CA GLN A 443 61.02 27.31 14.56
C GLN A 443 62.22 26.58 13.91
N TYR A 444 61.98 25.45 13.24
CA TYR A 444 63.02 24.72 12.52
C TYR A 444 63.51 25.47 11.27
N LEU A 445 62.59 26.03 10.48
CA LEU A 445 62.93 26.87 9.31
C LEU A 445 63.64 28.16 9.74
N ASP A 446 63.19 28.80 10.83
CA ASP A 446 63.82 29.95 11.46
C ASP A 446 65.18 29.60 12.12
N GLY A 447 65.44 28.32 12.40
CA GLY A 447 66.74 27.84 12.90
C GLY A 447 67.78 27.61 11.79
N ILE A 448 67.34 27.54 10.53
CA ILE A 448 68.18 27.21 9.36
C ILE A 448 68.29 28.40 8.39
N SER A 449 67.25 29.21 8.29
CA SER A 449 67.22 30.45 7.52
C SER A 449 67.71 31.63 8.35
N VAL A 450 68.19 32.69 7.68
CA VAL A 450 68.54 33.96 8.32
C VAL A 450 67.61 35.03 7.78
N ASN A 451 66.78 35.59 8.65
CA ASN A 451 65.71 36.55 8.33
C ASN A 451 65.61 37.62 9.45
N ASP A 452 65.07 38.80 9.16
CA ASP A 452 65.03 39.93 10.10
C ASP A 452 64.22 39.65 11.38
N GLU A 453 63.14 38.84 11.30
CA GLU A 453 62.39 38.38 12.49
C GLU A 453 63.27 37.57 13.47
N ILE A 454 64.30 36.90 12.97
CA ILE A 454 65.17 36.00 13.76
C ILE A 454 66.30 36.79 14.40
N ILE A 455 66.89 37.73 13.64
CA ILE A 455 67.97 38.61 14.13
C ILE A 455 67.45 39.58 15.21
N SER A 456 66.19 40.03 15.09
CA SER A 456 65.55 40.91 16.07
C SER A 456 65.08 40.22 17.37
N GLN A 457 64.98 38.89 17.37
CA GLN A 457 64.66 38.08 18.55
C GLN A 457 65.91 37.46 19.18
N VAL A 458 65.78 36.96 20.42
CA VAL A 458 66.89 36.26 21.10
C VAL A 458 67.20 34.96 20.36
N ASN A 459 68.37 34.90 19.72
CA ASN A 459 68.76 33.84 18.79
C ASN A 459 70.18 33.32 19.10
N PRO A 460 70.61 32.18 18.54
CA PRO A 460 71.95 31.63 18.78
C PRO A 460 73.02 32.15 17.79
N LEU A 461 72.63 32.95 16.79
CA LEU A 461 73.51 33.49 15.76
C LEU A 461 74.23 34.77 16.23
N PHE A 462 73.59 35.59 17.07
CA PHE A 462 74.15 36.81 17.62
C PHE A 462 73.78 36.97 19.11
N ILE A 463 74.61 36.42 19.99
CA ILE A 463 74.36 36.37 21.44
C ILE A 463 74.81 37.67 22.12
N VAL A 464 73.85 38.42 22.68
CA VAL A 464 74.10 39.65 23.45
C VAL A 464 73.80 39.41 24.94
N ASN A 465 74.71 39.82 25.83
CA ASN A 465 74.56 39.72 27.29
C ASN A 465 74.20 38.31 27.81
N ASN A 466 74.80 37.26 27.22
CA ASN A 466 74.55 35.84 27.52
C ASN A 466 73.10 35.37 27.39
N LYS A 467 72.24 36.12 26.69
CA LYS A 467 70.86 35.70 26.38
C LYS A 467 70.85 34.94 25.06
N THR A 468 70.46 33.67 25.13
CA THR A 468 70.23 32.79 23.97
C THR A 468 68.97 31.96 24.21
N ASN A 469 68.28 31.57 23.13
CA ASN A 469 67.10 30.71 23.15
C ASN A 469 67.46 29.21 23.18
N VAL A 470 68.74 28.85 23.06
CA VAL A 470 69.23 27.45 23.08
C VAL A 470 69.96 27.15 24.39
N LYS A 471 69.62 26.03 25.05
CA LYS A 471 70.38 25.52 26.20
C LYS A 471 71.72 24.93 25.73
N LEU A 472 72.77 25.74 25.75
CA LEU A 472 74.15 25.33 25.49
C LEU A 472 74.69 24.49 26.67
N ASN A 473 74.41 23.19 26.68
CA ASN A 473 75.07 22.23 27.57
C ASN A 473 76.51 21.98 27.06
N VAL A 474 77.46 22.79 27.54
CA VAL A 474 78.88 22.61 27.26
C VAL A 474 79.40 21.37 28.00
N PRO A 475 80.06 20.40 27.33
CA PRO A 475 80.75 19.32 28.03
C PRO A 475 81.95 19.89 28.81
N VAL A 476 81.88 19.87 30.14
CA VAL A 476 82.93 20.45 30.99
C VAL A 476 84.09 19.47 31.13
N THR A 477 85.05 19.54 30.19
CA THR A 477 86.32 18.79 30.24
C THR A 477 87.54 19.67 30.53
N ASP A 478 87.37 21.00 30.68
CA ASP A 478 88.46 21.92 31.04
C ASP A 478 88.48 22.20 32.57
N PRO A 479 89.58 21.88 33.28
CA PRO A 479 89.72 22.15 34.72
C PRO A 479 89.59 23.63 35.13
N ARG A 480 89.73 24.58 34.20
CA ARG A 480 89.74 26.02 34.48
C ARG A 480 88.35 26.65 34.60
N VAL A 481 87.28 25.91 34.29
CA VAL A 481 85.89 26.40 34.28
C VAL A 481 85.02 25.73 35.36
N GLN A 482 85.64 25.07 36.35
CA GLN A 482 84.92 24.64 37.55
C GLN A 482 84.43 25.85 38.35
N ARG A 483 83.11 26.09 38.38
CA ARG A 483 82.51 26.93 39.42
C ARG A 483 82.68 26.22 40.77
N PRO A 484 83.02 26.95 41.86
CA PRO A 484 83.08 26.36 43.18
C PRO A 484 81.70 25.79 43.54
N VAL A 485 81.67 24.54 44.01
CA VAL A 485 80.47 23.91 44.55
C VAL A 485 80.08 24.67 45.81
N ALA A 486 78.87 25.23 45.84
CA ALA A 486 78.32 25.79 47.07
C ALA A 486 78.19 24.65 48.09
N GLN A 487 78.89 24.75 49.22
CA GLN A 487 78.65 23.87 50.35
C GLN A 487 77.25 24.16 50.89
N THR A 488 76.32 23.22 50.68
CA THR A 488 75.04 23.22 51.38
C THR A 488 75.30 22.96 52.87
N VAL A 489 75.41 24.03 53.66
CA VAL A 489 75.33 23.94 55.12
C VAL A 489 73.87 23.64 55.45
N VAL A 490 73.61 22.43 55.97
CA VAL A 490 72.30 22.08 56.51
C VAL A 490 72.25 22.55 57.95
N GLU A 491 71.70 23.75 58.17
CA GLU A 491 71.31 24.18 59.52
C GLU A 491 70.03 23.43 59.92
N ALA A 492 70.15 22.52 60.88
CA ALA A 492 69.02 21.82 61.46
C ALA A 492 68.34 22.72 62.51
N ALA A 493 67.20 23.32 62.17
CA ALA A 493 66.42 24.11 63.10
C ALA A 493 64.90 23.92 62.90
N HIS A 494 64.23 23.50 63.99
CA HIS A 494 62.79 23.56 64.26
C HIS A 494 61.83 22.70 63.42
N VAL A 495 61.66 21.46 63.93
CA VAL A 495 60.31 20.93 64.20
C VAL A 495 59.65 21.79 65.29
N ALA A 496 58.44 22.30 65.03
CA ALA A 496 57.34 22.44 66.01
C ALA A 496 56.10 23.07 65.35
N ASN A 497 54.96 22.38 65.44
CA ASN A 497 53.58 22.89 65.37
C ASN A 497 53.12 23.60 64.06
N GLU A 498 51.83 23.62 63.69
CA GLU A 498 50.61 23.32 64.44
C GLU A 498 49.50 22.79 63.51
N SER A 499 48.59 21.98 64.10
CA SER A 499 47.19 21.66 63.72
C SER A 499 46.74 21.67 62.25
#